data_AF-A0A356KXU2-F1
#
_entry.id   AF-A0A356KXU2-F1
#
_cell.length_a   1.000
_cell.length_b   1.000
_cell.length_c   1.000
_cell.angle_alpha   90.00
_cell.angle_beta   90.00
_cell.angle_gamma   90.00
#
_symmetry.space_group_name_H-M   'P 1'
#
loop_
_entity.id
_entity.type
_entity.pdbx_description
1 polymer ?
#
loop_
_entity_poly.entity_id
_entity_poly.type
_entity_poly.pdbx_seq_one_letter_code
_entity_poly.pdbx_strand_id
1 'polypeptide(L)'
;MELIELARASGRQGVGPKGHRLALLSQAGLPVPPGFVVPAPVLGAVLGDLGGLSEAECAARAEHAPLPDELRDALAAALSELDQGAGVAVRSAGLSEDAAGASAAGIYETTLACTDPAAIEEALRRCWASLWGSAAQAYATQAPQARKMSVLVQRMVEPRSAGVLFTSREDDEVWIEAVPGRGEALVSGEADPVRYRLPAQGGALEVEGEPAALLGASDHQVLVELARAAEAVLGRGLDLEWAIDAEGAPWLLQARPVTRPLGAGPKRTLWTAANTQEALLDPVTPLTWSLFTPLVERGRSDFFRFAGLEEIQGDYMRLFVGRPYFNPDYFRAFLRQIPGAPDNVFDALIFAESAPSIDFRPREFNGTSLRLLALFVAARVLARERFELFLRWFDAALGRLRLRPLTSLYDAELLELRVQATELLESALRRHVLGTAIAGGSYLLLDLFLRHAGSPETATPGLAARLTSGASGNALARSSAALEELARRWARGERRPEDLERFLAEHGHRCEKEAELLEPRGELRGVLVEVVRAHLEARAERAEAE
;
A
#
# COMPACT_ATOMS: atom_id res chain seq x y z
N MET A 1 27.20 27.35 18.82
CA MET A 1 26.96 26.61 17.55
C MET A 1 26.17 27.49 16.58
N GLU A 2 26.30 27.36 15.26
CA GLU A 2 25.59 28.23 14.30
C GLU A 2 24.19 27.67 13.96
N LEU A 3 23.15 28.44 14.28
CA LEU A 3 21.78 28.23 13.78
C LEU A 3 21.61 29.00 12.48
N ILE A 4 20.75 28.51 11.58
CA ILE A 4 20.58 29.11 10.25
C ILE A 4 19.20 29.76 10.17
N GLU A 5 19.15 31.08 10.05
CA GLU A 5 17.91 31.81 9.77
C GLU A 5 17.18 31.21 8.56
N LEU A 6 15.88 30.94 8.68
CA LEU A 6 15.10 30.23 7.65
C LEU A 6 15.16 30.93 6.29
N ALA A 7 15.06 32.26 6.26
CA ALA A 7 15.14 33.05 5.03
C ALA A 7 16.51 32.92 4.31
N ARG A 8 17.56 32.46 5.01
CA ARG A 8 18.92 32.26 4.48
C ARG A 8 19.33 30.80 4.38
N ALA A 9 18.40 29.88 4.61
CA ALA A 9 18.70 28.45 4.71
C ALA A 9 18.87 27.76 3.35
N SER A 10 18.45 28.38 2.25
CA SER A 10 18.62 27.84 0.90
C SER A 10 20.11 27.61 0.56
N GLY A 11 20.44 26.46 -0.01
CA GLY A 11 21.81 26.07 -0.38
C GLY A 11 22.77 25.80 0.79
N ARG A 12 22.39 26.03 2.05
CA ARG A 12 23.24 25.77 3.21
C ARG A 12 23.31 24.27 3.54
N GLN A 13 24.47 23.80 3.95
CA GLN A 13 24.70 22.39 4.27
C GLN A 13 23.92 21.98 5.53
N GLY A 14 23.25 20.83 5.46
CA GLY A 14 22.59 20.23 6.62
C GLY A 14 21.24 20.85 7.02
N VAL A 15 20.64 21.70 6.19
CA VAL A 15 19.30 22.31 6.42
C VAL A 15 18.12 21.37 6.16
N GLY A 16 18.35 20.32 5.37
CA GLY A 16 17.31 19.40 4.95
C GLY A 16 16.33 19.98 3.93
N PRO A 17 15.50 19.13 3.33
CA PRO A 17 14.67 19.52 2.19
C PRO A 17 13.50 20.43 2.58
N LYS A 18 12.90 20.27 3.78
CA LYS A 18 11.85 21.15 4.30
C LYS A 18 12.35 22.59 4.47
N GLY A 19 13.45 22.75 5.22
CA GLY A 19 14.06 24.07 5.46
C GLY A 19 14.53 24.72 4.16
N HIS A 20 15.09 23.94 3.23
CA HIS A 20 15.53 24.44 1.93
C HIS A 20 14.37 25.02 1.10
N ARG A 21 13.25 24.31 0.99
CA ARG A 21 12.10 24.76 0.19
C ARG A 21 11.40 25.96 0.80
N LEU A 22 11.20 25.98 2.12
CA LEU A 22 10.64 27.14 2.82
C LEU A 22 11.54 28.38 2.67
N ALA A 23 12.86 28.20 2.69
CA ALA A 23 13.80 29.29 2.43
C ALA A 23 13.64 29.86 1.01
N LEU A 24 13.51 29.01 -0.02
CA LEU A 24 13.28 29.46 -1.40
C LEU A 24 11.98 30.26 -1.53
N LEU A 25 10.90 29.79 -0.91
CA LEU A 25 9.60 30.48 -0.91
C LEU A 25 9.69 31.83 -0.20
N SER A 26 10.34 31.87 0.96
CA SER A 26 10.57 33.11 1.72
C SER A 26 11.42 34.12 0.94
N GLN A 27 12.49 33.68 0.28
CA GLN A 27 13.35 34.52 -0.56
C GLN A 27 12.61 35.08 -1.78
N ALA A 28 11.59 34.37 -2.29
CA ALA A 28 10.72 34.84 -3.36
C ALA A 28 9.65 35.83 -2.88
N GLY A 29 9.61 36.18 -1.59
CA GLY A 29 8.63 37.10 -1.01
C GLY A 29 7.28 36.47 -0.67
N LEU A 30 7.18 35.14 -0.69
CA LEU A 30 5.96 34.45 -0.26
C LEU A 30 5.87 34.41 1.27
N PRO A 31 4.65 34.43 1.83
CA PRO A 31 4.44 34.51 3.27
C PRO A 31 4.78 33.18 3.94
N VAL A 32 6.00 33.06 4.43
CA VAL A 32 6.48 31.93 5.23
C VAL A 32 6.69 32.44 6.65
N PRO A 33 6.17 31.78 7.69
CA PRO A 33 6.42 32.22 9.06
C PRO A 33 7.92 32.23 9.36
N PRO A 34 8.43 33.27 10.03
CA PRO A 34 9.85 33.37 10.35
C PRO A 34 10.28 32.22 11.26
N GLY A 35 11.57 31.91 11.24
CA GLY A 35 12.12 30.79 11.99
C GLY A 35 13.60 30.60 11.72
N PHE A 36 14.14 29.50 12.25
CA PHE A 36 15.51 29.09 12.03
C PHE A 36 15.61 27.55 11.97
N VAL A 37 16.71 27.07 11.42
CA VAL A 37 17.02 25.65 11.29
C VAL A 37 18.20 25.31 12.18
N VAL A 38 18.03 24.27 13.00
CA VAL A 38 19.09 23.57 13.69
C VAL A 38 19.70 22.57 12.69
N PRO A 39 20.92 22.81 12.17
CA PRO A 39 21.46 22.00 11.07
C PRO A 39 21.84 20.59 11.51
N ALA A 40 21.76 19.62 10.59
CA ALA A 40 22.03 18.21 10.87
C ALA A 40 23.39 17.90 11.53
N PRO A 41 24.50 18.64 11.27
CA PRO A 41 25.76 18.44 12.00
C PRO A 41 25.67 18.68 13.51
N VAL A 42 24.71 19.49 13.99
CA VAL A 42 24.51 19.76 15.43
C VAL A 42 24.15 18.47 16.17
N LEU A 43 23.34 17.60 15.56
CA LEU A 43 22.98 16.29 16.14
C LEU A 43 24.23 15.48 16.50
N GLY A 44 25.18 15.35 15.56
CA GLY A 44 26.41 14.58 15.78
C GLY A 44 27.30 15.19 16.87
N ALA A 45 27.33 16.52 16.96
CA ALA A 45 28.09 17.22 17.99
C ALA A 45 27.46 17.09 19.39
N VAL A 46 26.14 16.93 19.50
CA VAL A 46 25.43 16.70 20.77
C VAL A 46 25.52 15.24 21.21
N LEU A 47 25.31 14.28 20.29
CA LEU A 47 25.24 12.87 20.64
C LEU A 47 26.60 12.16 20.68
N GLY A 48 27.60 12.71 19.99
CA GLY A 48 28.91 12.09 19.87
C GLY A 48 28.87 10.81 19.00
N ASP A 49 29.80 9.89 19.28
CA ASP A 49 29.85 8.59 18.60
C ASP A 49 28.73 7.67 19.11
N LEU A 50 27.95 7.14 18.17
CA LEU A 50 26.85 6.20 18.41
C LEU A 50 27.24 4.76 18.00
N GLY A 51 28.48 4.53 17.59
CA GLY A 51 28.98 3.23 17.18
C GLY A 51 28.81 2.16 18.26
N GLY A 52 28.24 1.00 17.86
CA GLY A 52 28.07 -0.16 18.74
C GLY A 52 26.86 -0.10 19.67
N LEU A 53 26.09 1.00 19.68
CA LEU A 53 24.83 1.10 20.42
C LEU A 53 23.68 0.47 19.62
N SER A 54 22.73 -0.15 20.34
CA SER A 54 21.44 -0.54 19.79
C SER A 54 20.59 0.69 19.46
N GLU A 55 19.53 0.50 18.66
CA GLU A 55 18.65 1.60 18.28
C GLU A 55 17.90 2.19 19.47
N ALA A 56 17.50 1.36 20.45
CA ALA A 56 16.89 1.81 21.69
C ALA A 56 17.86 2.65 22.54
N GLU A 57 19.14 2.27 22.58
CA GLU A 57 20.17 3.05 23.28
C GLU A 57 20.46 4.39 22.58
N CYS A 58 20.43 4.41 21.24
CA CYS A 58 20.55 5.65 20.49
C CYS A 58 19.37 6.60 20.73
N ALA A 59 18.14 6.07 20.71
CA ALA A 59 16.92 6.83 21.03
C ALA A 59 17.01 7.44 22.43
N ALA A 60 17.32 6.61 23.44
CA ALA A 60 17.44 7.04 24.82
C ALA A 60 18.56 8.08 25.00
N ARG A 61 19.69 7.92 24.29
CA ARG A 61 20.76 8.91 24.29
C ARG A 61 20.30 10.25 23.72
N ALA A 62 19.57 10.24 22.61
CA ALA A 62 19.06 11.46 22.00
C ALA A 62 18.03 12.19 22.87
N GLU A 63 17.16 11.42 23.54
CA GLU A 63 16.12 11.95 24.42
C GLU A 63 16.68 12.61 25.69
N HIS A 64 17.81 12.13 26.20
CA HIS A 64 18.40 12.57 27.48
C HIS A 64 19.72 13.34 27.34
N ALA A 65 20.25 13.52 26.13
CA ALA A 65 21.51 14.22 25.94
C ALA A 65 21.44 15.68 26.43
N PRO A 66 22.37 16.11 27.31
CA PRO A 66 22.44 17.51 27.68
C PRO A 66 22.80 18.35 26.46
N LEU A 67 22.10 19.48 26.26
CA LEU A 67 22.45 20.40 25.19
C LEU A 67 23.65 21.25 25.64
N PRO A 68 24.68 21.41 24.81
CA PRO A 68 25.81 22.29 25.11
C PRO A 68 25.35 23.74 25.37
N ASP A 69 26.04 24.45 26.26
CA ASP A 69 25.75 25.86 26.57
C ASP A 69 25.75 26.72 25.31
N GLU A 70 26.69 26.48 24.38
CA GLU A 70 26.77 27.24 23.13
C GLU A 70 25.60 26.97 22.17
N LEU A 71 24.84 25.89 22.36
CA LEU A 71 23.59 25.64 21.63
C LEU A 71 22.42 26.31 22.35
N ARG A 72 22.36 26.22 23.68
CA ARG A 72 21.32 26.88 24.49
C ARG A 72 21.34 28.39 24.30
N ASP A 73 22.51 29.00 24.35
CA ASP A 73 22.69 30.44 24.12
C ASP A 73 22.28 30.85 22.71
N ALA A 74 22.63 30.04 21.70
CA ALA A 74 22.24 30.28 20.32
C ALA A 74 20.72 30.17 20.11
N LEU A 75 20.07 29.16 20.74
CA LEU A 75 18.62 29.01 20.73
C LEU A 75 17.95 30.21 21.41
N ALA A 76 18.42 30.62 22.59
CA ALA A 76 17.88 31.76 23.31
C ALA A 76 17.99 33.06 22.50
N ALA A 77 19.15 33.30 21.86
CA ALA A 77 19.35 34.45 20.99
C ALA A 77 18.37 34.43 19.79
N ALA A 78 18.31 33.32 19.05
CA ALA A 78 17.44 33.19 17.89
C ALA A 78 15.95 33.29 18.26
N LEU A 79 15.55 32.76 19.41
CA LEU A 79 14.18 32.87 19.94
C LEU A 79 13.84 34.28 20.42
N SER A 80 14.81 35.05 20.90
CA SER A 80 14.59 36.46 21.29
C SER A 80 14.39 37.38 20.10
N GLU A 81 15.01 37.04 18.95
CA GLU A 81 14.80 37.75 17.68
C GLU A 81 13.51 37.33 16.98
N LEU A 82 13.02 36.12 17.26
CA LEU A 82 11.74 35.64 16.78
C LEU A 82 10.60 36.26 17.60
N ASP A 83 9.69 37.00 16.98
CA ASP A 83 8.42 37.32 17.63
C ASP A 83 7.60 36.03 17.77
N GLN A 84 7.68 35.40 18.94
CA GLN A 84 7.16 34.05 19.15
C GLN A 84 5.63 33.98 19.13
N GLY A 85 4.90 35.09 19.31
CA GLY A 85 3.43 35.07 19.32
C GLY A 85 2.87 33.99 20.29
N ALA A 86 2.21 32.97 19.73
CA ALA A 86 1.64 31.83 20.48
C ALA A 86 2.65 30.68 20.77
N GLY A 87 3.93 30.88 20.48
CA GLY A 87 5.01 29.92 20.65
C GLY A 87 5.65 29.51 19.31
N VAL A 88 6.41 28.43 19.33
CA VAL A 88 7.09 27.90 18.14
C VAL A 88 6.67 26.46 17.84
N ALA A 89 6.64 26.13 16.56
CA ALA A 89 6.57 24.78 16.04
C ALA A 89 7.99 24.24 15.84
N VAL A 90 8.29 23.08 16.46
CA VAL A 90 9.55 22.36 16.34
C VAL A 90 9.30 21.12 15.48
N ARG A 91 9.76 21.18 14.23
CA ARG A 91 9.46 20.20 13.17
C ARG A 91 10.73 19.46 12.76
N SER A 92 10.70 18.14 12.81
CA SER A 92 11.76 17.31 12.24
C SER A 92 11.85 17.48 10.72
N ALA A 93 13.07 17.45 10.20
CA ALA A 93 13.37 17.49 8.77
C ALA A 93 14.49 16.48 8.47
N GLY A 94 14.09 15.26 8.09
CA GLY A 94 15.02 14.20 7.71
C GLY A 94 15.71 14.53 6.38
N LEU A 95 17.02 14.30 6.26
CA LEU A 95 17.74 14.65 5.01
C LEU A 95 17.33 13.78 3.80
N SER A 96 16.72 12.62 4.04
CA SER A 96 16.23 11.70 3.00
C SER A 96 14.70 11.69 2.86
N GLU A 97 13.98 12.55 3.58
CA GLU A 97 12.51 12.50 3.72
C GLU A 97 11.75 12.68 2.40
N ASP A 98 12.40 13.28 1.38
CA ASP A 98 11.83 13.54 0.05
C ASP A 98 12.67 12.95 -1.10
N ALA A 99 13.44 11.87 -0.85
CA ALA A 99 14.15 11.18 -1.92
C ALA A 99 13.16 10.62 -2.95
N ALA A 100 13.49 10.72 -4.25
CA ALA A 100 12.64 10.24 -5.33
C ALA A 100 12.33 8.74 -5.13
N GLY A 101 11.06 8.43 -4.85
CA GLY A 101 10.56 7.06 -4.64
C GLY A 101 10.29 6.65 -3.20
N ALA A 102 10.51 7.51 -2.19
CA ALA A 102 10.30 7.15 -0.79
C ALA A 102 9.64 8.29 0.01
N SER A 103 8.30 8.30 0.09
CA SER A 103 7.57 9.24 0.97
C SER A 103 7.68 8.78 2.43
N ALA A 104 8.61 9.37 3.18
CA ALA A 104 8.68 9.24 4.64
C ALA A 104 7.66 10.14 5.36
N ALA A 105 6.47 10.32 4.76
CA ALA A 105 5.46 11.24 5.28
C ALA A 105 4.98 10.79 6.67
N GLY A 106 5.11 11.67 7.66
CA GLY A 106 4.62 11.43 9.03
C GLY A 106 5.46 10.46 9.86
N ILE A 107 6.68 10.12 9.44
CA ILE A 107 7.54 9.16 10.16
C ILE A 107 8.22 9.79 11.39
N TYR A 108 8.44 11.11 11.36
CA TYR A 108 9.22 11.82 12.38
C TYR A 108 8.38 12.80 13.18
N GLU A 109 8.83 13.08 14.40
CA GLU A 109 8.08 13.85 15.39
C GLU A 109 7.96 15.33 15.04
N THR A 110 6.84 15.93 15.44
CA THR A 110 6.60 17.38 15.40
C THR A 110 5.95 17.80 16.71
N THR A 111 6.51 18.80 17.39
CA THR A 111 5.90 19.40 18.58
C THR A 111 5.47 20.82 18.24
N LEU A 112 4.24 21.18 18.62
CA LEU A 112 3.62 22.47 18.29
C LEU A 112 3.43 23.30 19.57
N ALA A 113 3.32 24.62 19.39
CA ALA A 113 3.05 25.59 20.46
C ALA A 113 4.01 25.49 21.67
N CYS A 114 5.31 25.33 21.42
CA CYS A 114 6.33 25.39 22.47
C CYS A 114 6.56 26.86 22.87
N THR A 115 6.32 27.22 24.12
CA THR A 115 6.32 28.62 24.59
C THR A 115 7.48 28.96 25.52
N ASP A 116 8.15 27.96 26.10
CA ASP A 116 9.28 28.16 26.99
C ASP A 116 10.56 27.44 26.48
N PRO A 117 11.75 27.91 26.87
CA PRO A 117 13.01 27.32 26.41
C PRO A 117 13.13 25.82 26.72
N ALA A 118 12.66 25.35 27.88
CA ALA A 118 12.79 23.96 28.27
C ALA A 118 11.93 23.05 27.38
N ALA A 119 10.70 23.47 27.04
CA ALA A 119 9.84 22.78 26.10
C ALA A 119 10.46 22.69 24.70
N ILE A 120 11.16 23.74 24.25
CA ILE A 120 11.86 23.75 22.95
C ILE A 120 13.05 22.80 22.96
N GLU A 121 13.85 22.79 24.04
CA GLU A 121 14.95 21.83 24.20
C GLU A 121 14.44 20.38 24.20
N GLU A 122 13.35 20.12 24.91
CA GLU A 122 12.73 18.79 24.96
C GLU A 122 12.17 18.38 23.60
N ALA A 123 11.48 19.28 22.90
CA ALA A 123 10.99 19.04 21.55
C ALA A 123 12.12 18.77 20.56
N LEU A 124 13.26 19.45 20.69
CA LEU A 124 14.45 19.21 19.88
C LEU A 124 15.00 17.80 20.11
N ARG A 125 15.11 17.37 21.39
CA ARG A 125 15.53 16.01 21.76
C ARG A 125 14.55 14.96 21.23
N ARG A 126 13.24 15.17 21.34
CA ARG A 126 12.20 14.28 20.79
C ARG A 126 12.31 14.13 19.27
N CYS A 127 12.50 15.24 18.55
CA CYS A 127 12.73 15.21 17.11
C CYS A 127 13.92 14.31 16.77
N TRP A 128 15.06 14.49 17.45
CA TRP A 128 16.24 13.67 17.22
C TRP A 128 16.04 12.21 17.59
N ALA A 129 15.41 11.91 18.73
CA ALA A 129 15.11 10.54 19.16
C ALA A 129 14.22 9.80 18.14
N SER A 130 13.33 10.52 17.44
CA SER A 130 12.47 9.95 16.40
C SER A 130 13.23 9.30 15.23
N LEU A 131 14.52 9.61 15.02
CA LEU A 131 15.37 8.90 14.06
C LEU A 131 15.49 7.40 14.32
N TRP A 132 15.27 6.97 15.57
CA TRP A 132 15.34 5.58 16.01
C TRP A 132 13.97 5.02 16.43
N GLY A 133 12.88 5.74 16.15
CA GLY A 133 11.52 5.24 16.38
C GLY A 133 11.19 4.06 15.45
N SER A 134 10.22 3.23 15.83
CA SER A 134 9.82 2.03 15.07
C SER A 134 9.45 2.32 13.61
N ALA A 135 8.79 3.45 13.35
CA ALA A 135 8.48 3.91 11.99
C ALA A 135 9.73 4.28 11.18
N ALA A 136 10.71 4.93 11.80
CA ALA A 136 11.98 5.28 11.17
C ALA A 136 12.86 4.05 10.89
N GLN A 137 12.80 3.03 11.74
CA GLN A 137 13.51 1.75 11.54
C GLN A 137 12.98 0.98 10.33
N ALA A 138 11.65 0.89 10.18
CA ALA A 138 11.01 0.29 9.02
C ALA A 138 11.46 0.97 7.71
N TYR A 139 11.62 2.29 7.75
CA TYR A 139 12.12 3.07 6.61
C TYR A 139 13.63 2.94 6.37
N ALA A 140 14.45 2.93 7.44
CA ALA A 140 15.91 2.83 7.35
C ALA A 140 16.40 1.53 6.69
N THR A 141 15.61 0.46 6.76
CA THR A 141 15.85 -0.81 6.05
C THR A 141 15.90 -0.62 4.53
N GLN A 142 15.19 0.39 4.00
CA GLN A 142 15.13 0.72 2.58
C GLN A 142 16.15 1.80 2.17
N ALA A 143 16.62 2.63 3.13
CA ALA A 143 17.57 3.73 2.89
C ALA A 143 18.59 3.89 4.04
N PRO A 144 19.75 3.21 3.99
CA PRO A 144 20.73 3.17 5.11
C PRO A 144 21.38 4.52 5.46
N GLN A 145 21.32 5.50 4.54
CA GLN A 145 21.90 6.83 4.73
C GLN A 145 20.97 7.82 5.47
N ALA A 146 19.77 7.39 5.90
CA ALA A 146 18.71 8.24 6.45
C ALA A 146 18.97 8.81 7.86
N ARG A 147 20.09 8.47 8.52
CA ARG A 147 20.35 8.84 9.94
C ARG A 147 20.96 10.23 10.11
N LYS A 148 20.40 11.23 9.42
CA LYS A 148 20.75 12.65 9.59
C LYS A 148 19.47 13.48 9.58
N MET A 149 19.31 14.32 10.58
CA MET A 149 18.13 15.15 10.75
C MET A 149 18.51 16.58 11.12
N SER A 150 17.94 17.53 10.39
CA SER A 150 17.80 18.91 10.81
C SER A 150 16.48 19.10 11.54
N VAL A 151 16.39 20.15 12.36
CA VAL A 151 15.13 20.51 13.03
C VAL A 151 14.80 21.95 12.67
N LEU A 152 13.60 22.17 12.16
CA LEU A 152 13.05 23.48 11.84
C LEU A 152 12.30 24.01 13.06
N VAL A 153 12.68 25.19 13.54
CA VAL A 153 11.96 25.92 14.58
C VAL A 153 11.32 27.13 13.92
N GLN A 154 10.00 27.19 13.93
CA GLN A 154 9.24 28.19 13.18
C GLN A 154 8.19 28.84 14.08
N ARG A 155 7.96 30.15 13.92
CA ARG A 155 6.89 30.86 14.62
C ARG A 155 5.56 30.15 14.39
N MET A 156 4.82 29.92 15.48
CA MET A 156 3.48 29.34 15.39
C MET A 156 2.51 30.38 14.81
N VAL A 157 1.71 29.95 13.84
CA VAL A 157 0.56 30.71 13.34
C VAL A 157 -0.67 30.23 14.11
N GLU A 158 -1.51 31.13 14.59
CA GLU A 158 -2.83 30.78 15.13
C GLU A 158 -3.90 30.96 14.05
N PRO A 159 -4.28 29.87 13.35
CA PRO A 159 -5.17 29.96 12.22
C PRO A 159 -6.64 30.08 12.63
N ARG A 160 -7.41 30.88 11.88
CA ARG A 160 -8.87 30.66 11.80
C ARG A 160 -9.20 29.46 10.93
N SER A 161 -8.36 29.18 9.93
CA SER A 161 -8.48 28.03 9.04
C SER A 161 -7.12 27.60 8.54
N ALA A 162 -6.95 26.30 8.36
CA ALA A 162 -5.72 25.72 7.85
C ALA A 162 -6.04 24.51 6.99
N GLY A 163 -5.05 24.02 6.26
CA GLY A 163 -5.16 22.74 5.60
C GLY A 163 -4.05 22.50 4.58
N VAL A 164 -4.40 21.81 3.51
CA VAL A 164 -3.46 21.43 2.45
C VAL A 164 -3.90 21.96 1.08
N LEU A 165 -2.93 22.25 0.24
CA LEU A 165 -3.06 22.77 -1.11
C LEU A 165 -2.27 21.86 -2.04
N PHE A 166 -2.89 21.38 -3.11
CA PHE A 166 -2.21 20.56 -4.09
C PHE A 166 -2.22 21.21 -5.49
N THR A 167 -1.07 21.20 -6.17
CA THR A 167 -0.92 21.72 -7.55
C THR A 167 -0.32 20.68 -8.50
N SER A 168 -0.71 20.75 -9.78
CA SER A 168 -0.18 19.90 -10.87
C SER A 168 0.13 20.78 -12.06
N ARG A 169 1.36 20.64 -12.57
CA ARG A 169 1.77 21.30 -13.82
C ARG A 169 1.24 20.58 -15.06
N GLU A 170 0.82 19.33 -14.95
CA GLU A 170 0.31 18.53 -16.07
C GLU A 170 -1.16 18.87 -16.34
N ASP A 171 -1.96 18.95 -15.28
CA ASP A 171 -3.41 19.15 -15.36
C ASP A 171 -3.83 20.60 -15.13
N ASP A 172 -2.91 21.46 -14.70
CA ASP A 172 -3.18 22.87 -14.35
C ASP A 172 -4.33 23.04 -13.35
N GLU A 173 -4.52 22.06 -12.47
CA GLU A 173 -5.58 22.01 -11.45
C GLU A 173 -5.03 22.40 -10.08
N VAL A 174 -5.86 23.05 -9.25
CA VAL A 174 -5.55 23.34 -7.84
C VAL A 174 -6.64 22.75 -6.96
N TRP A 175 -6.20 21.97 -5.96
CA TRP A 175 -7.07 21.45 -4.90
C TRP A 175 -6.75 22.11 -3.57
N ILE A 176 -7.78 22.45 -2.82
CA ILE A 176 -7.69 23.01 -1.48
C ILE A 176 -8.49 22.11 -0.54
N GLU A 177 -7.88 21.63 0.53
CA GLU A 177 -8.59 21.03 1.66
C GLU A 177 -8.48 21.96 2.85
N ALA A 178 -9.61 22.27 3.49
CA ALA A 178 -9.66 23.22 4.60
C ALA A 178 -10.38 22.63 5.82
N VAL A 179 -9.85 22.94 7.01
CA VAL A 179 -10.44 22.64 8.32
C VAL A 179 -10.45 23.91 9.20
N PRO A 180 -11.38 24.02 10.17
CA PRO A 180 -11.37 25.11 11.14
C PRO A 180 -10.19 24.98 12.10
N GLY A 181 -9.60 26.12 12.47
CA GLY A 181 -8.47 26.12 13.41
C GLY A 181 -7.23 25.45 12.81
N ARG A 182 -6.52 24.67 13.64
CA ARG A 182 -5.22 24.08 13.28
C ARG A 182 -5.37 22.85 12.38
N GLY A 183 -4.44 22.70 11.43
CA GLY A 183 -4.46 21.63 10.43
C GLY A 183 -4.00 20.25 10.90
N GLU A 184 -3.66 20.09 12.18
CA GLU A 184 -3.11 18.83 12.74
C GLU A 184 -4.03 17.62 12.49
N ALA A 185 -5.31 17.78 12.81
CA ALA A 185 -6.33 16.75 12.64
C ALA A 185 -6.58 16.39 11.15
N LEU A 186 -6.27 17.31 10.23
CA LEU A 186 -6.36 17.04 8.80
C LEU A 186 -5.18 16.19 8.32
N VAL A 187 -3.96 16.55 8.74
CA VAL A 187 -2.74 15.83 8.35
C VAL A 187 -2.70 14.43 8.97
N SER A 188 -3.29 14.22 10.15
CA SER A 188 -3.48 12.90 10.77
C SER A 188 -4.62 12.07 10.17
N GLY A 189 -5.48 12.68 9.33
CA GLY A 189 -6.65 12.03 8.73
C GLY A 189 -7.82 11.83 9.69
N GLU A 190 -7.86 12.56 10.80
CA GLU A 190 -8.89 12.48 11.85
C GLU A 190 -10.08 13.43 11.61
N ALA A 191 -9.91 14.44 10.75
CA ALA A 191 -10.95 15.40 10.38
C ALA A 191 -11.39 15.24 8.91
N ASP A 192 -12.70 15.39 8.65
CA ASP A 192 -13.24 15.50 7.29
C ASP A 192 -13.09 16.95 6.80
N PRO A 193 -12.24 17.24 5.79
CA PRO A 193 -12.08 18.59 5.26
C PRO A 193 -13.23 19.01 4.34
N VAL A 194 -13.40 20.32 4.20
CA VAL A 194 -14.09 20.87 3.02
C VAL A 194 -13.09 20.93 1.88
N ARG A 195 -13.47 20.39 0.71
CA ARG A 195 -12.62 20.38 -0.48
C ARG A 195 -13.10 21.40 -1.48
N TYR A 196 -12.15 22.16 -2.01
CA TYR A 196 -12.35 23.09 -3.10
C TYR A 196 -11.47 22.68 -4.26
N ARG A 197 -12.03 22.63 -5.46
CA ARG A 197 -11.32 22.26 -6.68
C ARG A 197 -11.48 23.35 -7.71
N LEU A 198 -10.36 23.84 -8.23
CA LEU A 198 -10.31 24.74 -9.36
C LEU A 198 -9.83 23.96 -10.59
N PRO A 199 -10.72 23.61 -11.53
CA PRO A 199 -10.37 22.88 -12.74
C PRO A 199 -9.39 23.66 -13.63
N ALA A 200 -8.66 22.91 -14.46
CA ALA A 200 -7.88 23.46 -15.57
C ALA A 200 -8.73 24.44 -16.40
N GLN A 201 -8.14 25.54 -16.85
CA GLN A 201 -8.77 26.54 -17.75
C GLN A 201 -9.81 27.47 -17.13
N GLY A 202 -9.82 27.64 -15.79
CA GLY A 202 -10.63 28.68 -15.13
C GLY A 202 -12.12 28.34 -15.04
N GLY A 203 -12.44 27.05 -14.88
CA GLY A 203 -13.80 26.60 -14.57
C GLY A 203 -14.31 27.15 -13.24
N ALA A 204 -15.62 26.99 -12.99
CA ALA A 204 -16.19 27.38 -11.71
C ALA A 204 -15.56 26.56 -10.56
N LEU A 205 -15.41 27.19 -9.40
CA LEU A 205 -14.94 26.52 -8.19
C LEU A 205 -15.94 25.42 -7.79
N GLU A 206 -15.47 24.19 -7.75
CA GLU A 206 -16.25 23.05 -7.27
C GLU A 206 -16.00 22.87 -5.77
N VAL A 207 -17.05 22.63 -4.99
CA VAL A 207 -16.97 22.48 -3.53
C VAL A 207 -17.62 21.16 -3.12
N GLU A 208 -16.88 20.37 -2.35
CA GLU A 208 -17.34 19.11 -1.76
C GLU A 208 -17.25 19.20 -0.22
N GLY A 209 -18.35 18.88 0.46
CA GLY A 209 -18.48 19.00 1.92
C GLY A 209 -19.43 20.13 2.35
N GLU A 210 -19.82 20.15 3.62
CA GLU A 210 -20.62 21.24 4.21
C GLU A 210 -19.74 22.49 4.34
N PRO A 211 -19.94 23.55 3.54
CA PRO A 211 -19.10 24.74 3.54
C PRO A 211 -19.52 25.66 4.69
N ALA A 212 -19.51 25.14 5.93
CA ALA A 212 -19.42 26.01 7.09
C ALA A 212 -18.36 27.07 6.78
N ALA A 213 -18.61 28.35 7.08
CA ALA A 213 -17.84 29.49 6.58
C ALA A 213 -16.36 29.49 7.04
N LEU A 214 -15.57 28.54 6.53
CA LEU A 214 -14.16 28.30 6.82
C LEU A 214 -13.34 29.28 5.98
N LEU A 215 -13.58 29.25 4.68
CA LEU A 215 -13.00 30.19 3.72
C LEU A 215 -14.03 31.27 3.41
N GLY A 216 -13.63 32.53 3.61
CA GLY A 216 -14.35 33.71 3.18
C GLY A 216 -14.38 33.83 1.64
N ALA A 217 -15.17 34.80 1.15
CA ALA A 217 -15.46 34.95 -0.28
C ALA A 217 -14.22 35.14 -1.16
N SER A 218 -13.11 35.65 -0.63
CA SER A 218 -11.85 35.87 -1.35
C SER A 218 -10.73 34.88 -0.99
N ASP A 219 -10.88 34.09 0.07
CA ASP A 219 -9.78 33.27 0.60
C ASP A 219 -9.32 32.20 -0.38
N HIS A 220 -10.26 31.59 -1.10
CA HIS A 220 -9.94 30.59 -2.11
C HIS A 220 -9.08 31.17 -3.25
N GLN A 221 -9.31 32.43 -3.65
CA GLN A 221 -8.50 33.11 -4.67
C GLN A 221 -7.10 33.36 -4.16
N VAL A 222 -6.98 33.88 -2.93
CA VAL A 222 -5.69 34.11 -2.27
C VAL A 222 -4.88 32.81 -2.17
N LEU A 223 -5.51 31.71 -1.79
CA LEU A 223 -4.86 30.40 -1.68
C LEU A 223 -4.45 29.82 -3.04
N VAL A 224 -5.26 30.02 -4.09
CA VAL A 224 -4.90 29.64 -5.46
C VAL A 224 -3.69 30.44 -5.95
N GLU A 225 -3.71 31.76 -5.79
CA GLU A 225 -2.59 32.63 -6.16
C GLU A 225 -1.31 32.24 -5.41
N LEU A 226 -1.43 31.96 -4.12
CA LEU A 226 -0.31 31.50 -3.28
C LEU A 226 0.25 30.16 -3.78
N ALA A 227 -0.61 29.20 -4.11
CA ALA A 227 -0.21 27.89 -4.61
C ALA A 227 0.50 28.00 -5.96
N ARG A 228 -0.01 28.83 -6.87
CA ARG A 228 0.62 29.09 -8.19
C ARG A 228 1.95 29.80 -8.06
N ALA A 229 2.06 30.78 -7.17
CA ALA A 229 3.31 31.47 -6.93
C ALA A 229 4.36 30.52 -6.33
N ALA A 230 3.98 29.65 -5.39
CA ALA A 230 4.86 28.62 -4.84
C ALA A 230 5.31 27.60 -5.92
N GLU A 231 4.39 27.15 -6.78
CA GLU A 231 4.67 26.26 -7.91
C GLU A 231 5.64 26.91 -8.91
N ALA A 232 5.48 28.20 -9.21
CA ALA A 232 6.37 28.95 -10.07
C ALA A 232 7.80 29.05 -9.51
N VAL A 233 7.94 29.22 -8.19
CA VAL A 233 9.24 29.28 -7.50
C VAL A 233 9.93 27.91 -7.48
N LEU A 234 9.20 26.82 -7.21
CA LEU A 234 9.77 25.48 -7.04
C LEU A 234 9.77 24.62 -8.32
N GLY A 235 9.08 25.08 -9.38
CA GLY A 235 9.11 24.54 -10.73
C GLY A 235 8.43 23.18 -10.93
N ARG A 236 7.59 22.73 -10.00
CA ARG A 236 6.96 21.39 -10.00
C ARG A 236 5.62 21.43 -9.26
N GLY A 237 4.76 20.42 -9.46
CA GLY A 237 3.53 20.27 -8.67
C GLY A 237 3.83 20.10 -7.18
N LEU A 238 3.06 20.76 -6.31
CA LEU A 238 3.33 20.87 -4.88
C LEU A 238 2.18 20.37 -4.01
N ASP A 239 2.55 19.76 -2.89
CA ASP A 239 1.73 19.52 -1.71
C ASP A 239 2.17 20.54 -0.65
N LEU A 240 1.28 21.48 -0.33
CA LEU A 240 1.54 22.65 0.49
C LEU A 240 0.67 22.61 1.75
N GLU A 241 1.29 22.74 2.92
CA GLU A 241 0.54 23.04 4.16
C GLU A 241 0.38 24.55 4.27
N TRP A 242 -0.84 25.01 4.53
CA TRP A 242 -1.16 26.43 4.63
C TRP A 242 -2.01 26.74 5.87
N ALA A 243 -1.98 28.00 6.28
CA ALA A 243 -2.83 28.57 7.31
C ALA A 243 -3.26 29.98 6.93
N ILE A 244 -4.46 30.37 7.33
CA ILE A 244 -4.91 31.77 7.33
C ILE A 244 -5.07 32.17 8.80
N ASP A 245 -4.32 33.19 9.24
CA ASP A 245 -4.39 33.67 10.62
C ASP A 245 -5.72 34.38 10.94
N ALA A 246 -5.90 34.74 12.20
CA ALA A 246 -7.11 35.41 12.68
C ALA A 246 -7.36 36.75 11.97
N GLU A 247 -6.30 37.43 11.52
CA GLU A 247 -6.33 38.70 10.79
C GLU A 247 -6.60 38.51 9.28
N GLY A 248 -6.55 37.27 8.78
CA GLY A 248 -6.82 36.93 7.39
C GLY A 248 -5.59 36.87 6.49
N ALA A 249 -4.38 36.94 7.03
CA ALA A 249 -3.15 36.79 6.26
C ALA A 249 -2.84 35.30 6.01
N PRO A 250 -2.49 34.92 4.76
CA PRO A 250 -2.13 33.54 4.42
C PRO A 250 -0.66 33.25 4.76
N TRP A 251 -0.37 32.02 5.15
CA TRP A 251 0.96 31.54 5.50
C TRP A 251 1.22 30.16 4.91
N LEU A 252 2.39 29.97 4.29
CA LEU A 252 2.92 28.67 3.86
C LEU A 252 3.73 28.05 5.00
N LEU A 253 3.23 26.95 5.56
CA LEU A 253 3.82 26.24 6.68
C LEU A 253 4.80 25.16 6.21
N GLN A 254 4.52 24.56 5.04
CA GLN A 254 5.36 23.52 4.45
C GLN A 254 5.13 23.43 2.95
N ALA A 255 6.16 22.98 2.23
CA ALA A 255 6.05 22.64 0.82
C ALA A 255 6.76 21.31 0.53
N ARG A 256 6.12 20.43 -0.24
CA ARG A 256 6.65 19.14 -0.69
C ARG A 256 6.31 18.92 -2.17
N PRO A 257 7.12 18.17 -2.93
CA PRO A 257 6.74 17.73 -4.27
C PRO A 257 5.55 16.77 -4.21
N VAL A 258 4.61 16.90 -5.15
CA VAL A 258 3.55 15.90 -5.34
C VAL A 258 4.16 14.60 -5.86
N THR A 259 3.90 13.49 -5.18
CA THR A 259 4.33 12.13 -5.58
C THR A 259 3.16 11.25 -6.05
N ARG A 260 1.92 11.77 -6.03
CA ARG A 260 0.68 11.07 -6.45
C ARG A 260 -0.24 12.01 -7.24
N PRO A 261 -1.09 11.51 -8.16
CA PRO A 261 -2.04 12.36 -8.90
C PRO A 261 -2.96 13.17 -7.97
N LEU A 262 -3.28 14.41 -8.37
CA LEU A 262 -4.21 15.31 -7.66
C LEU A 262 -5.63 14.75 -7.56
N GLY A 263 -6.38 15.14 -6.52
CA GLY A 263 -7.78 14.73 -6.34
C GLY A 263 -7.99 13.30 -5.82
N ALA A 264 -6.91 12.55 -5.60
CA ALA A 264 -6.96 11.36 -4.78
C ALA A 264 -7.02 11.80 -3.31
N GLY A 265 -8.21 12.16 -2.82
CA GLY A 265 -8.48 12.10 -1.37
C GLY A 265 -8.03 10.74 -0.81
N PRO A 266 -7.90 10.55 0.52
CA PRO A 266 -7.43 9.28 1.09
C PRO A 266 -8.23 8.17 0.43
N LYS A 267 -7.53 7.37 -0.40
CA LYS A 267 -8.20 6.41 -1.28
C LYS A 267 -9.06 5.57 -0.36
N ARG A 268 -10.40 5.70 -0.46
CA ARG A 268 -11.32 4.79 0.22
C ARG A 268 -11.03 3.44 -0.40
N THR A 269 -10.09 2.74 0.24
CA THR A 269 -9.55 1.50 -0.26
C THR A 269 -10.66 0.51 -0.03
N LEU A 270 -11.26 0.06 -1.12
CA LEU A 270 -12.28 -0.98 -1.03
C LEU A 270 -11.58 -2.25 -0.56
N TRP A 271 -12.20 -2.92 0.40
CA TRP A 271 -11.74 -4.20 0.92
C TRP A 271 -12.85 -5.20 0.69
N THR A 272 -12.53 -6.34 0.08
CA THR A 272 -13.51 -7.39 -0.18
C THR A 272 -13.03 -8.72 0.37
N ALA A 273 -14.00 -9.51 0.85
CA ALA A 273 -13.79 -10.88 1.26
C ALA A 273 -14.24 -11.91 0.21
N ALA A 274 -14.70 -11.47 -0.98
CA ALA A 274 -15.36 -12.33 -1.97
C ALA A 274 -14.66 -13.68 -2.22
N ASN A 275 -13.33 -13.67 -2.37
CA ASN A 275 -12.54 -14.89 -2.57
C ASN A 275 -11.90 -15.43 -1.28
N THR A 276 -11.57 -14.56 -0.32
CA THR A 276 -10.93 -15.01 0.92
C THR A 276 -11.92 -15.74 1.81
N GLN A 277 -13.20 -15.39 1.78
CA GLN A 277 -14.25 -16.10 2.50
C GLN A 277 -14.43 -17.53 2.00
N GLU A 278 -14.11 -17.86 0.75
CA GLU A 278 -14.19 -19.24 0.24
C GLU A 278 -13.01 -20.12 0.69
N ALA A 279 -11.86 -19.50 0.97
CA ALA A 279 -10.63 -20.22 1.36
C ALA A 279 -10.36 -20.16 2.88
N LEU A 280 -10.83 -19.10 3.54
CA LEU A 280 -10.63 -18.74 4.94
C LEU A 280 -11.99 -18.24 5.48
N LEU A 281 -12.90 -19.19 5.69
CA LEU A 281 -14.30 -18.96 6.08
C LEU A 281 -14.44 -18.28 7.45
N ASP A 282 -13.48 -18.52 8.35
CA ASP A 282 -13.49 -18.04 9.73
C ASP A 282 -12.34 -17.06 10.03
N PRO A 283 -12.42 -16.31 11.15
CA PRO A 283 -11.29 -15.51 11.61
C PRO A 283 -10.03 -16.37 11.73
N VAL A 284 -8.92 -15.89 11.16
CA VAL A 284 -7.64 -16.59 11.18
C VAL A 284 -6.86 -16.25 12.44
N THR A 285 -6.10 -17.23 12.93
CA THR A 285 -5.27 -17.04 14.11
C THR A 285 -4.05 -16.17 13.79
N PRO A 286 -3.50 -15.43 14.77
CA PRO A 286 -2.27 -14.67 14.57
C PRO A 286 -1.11 -15.53 14.05
N LEU A 287 -1.03 -16.80 14.47
CA LEU A 287 -0.02 -17.75 14.00
C LEU A 287 -0.16 -18.02 12.50
N THR A 288 -1.36 -18.36 12.04
CA THR A 288 -1.67 -18.58 10.62
C THR A 288 -1.38 -17.33 9.79
N TRP A 289 -1.85 -16.17 10.24
CA TRP A 289 -1.63 -14.90 9.53
C TRP A 289 -0.14 -14.53 9.42
N SER A 290 0.64 -14.74 10.49
CA SER A 290 2.08 -14.44 10.52
C SER A 290 2.91 -15.27 9.53
N LEU A 291 2.40 -16.44 9.13
CA LEU A 291 3.04 -17.33 8.16
C LEU A 291 2.51 -17.11 6.73
N PHE A 292 1.22 -16.82 6.61
CA PHE A 292 0.55 -16.66 5.32
C PHE A 292 0.90 -15.34 4.63
N THR A 293 0.86 -14.21 5.33
CA THR A 293 1.04 -12.88 4.71
C THR A 293 2.41 -12.70 4.08
N PRO A 294 3.54 -13.00 4.76
CA PRO A 294 4.86 -12.83 4.15
C PRO A 294 5.05 -13.72 2.92
N LEU A 295 4.43 -14.89 2.92
CA LEU A 295 4.49 -15.85 1.82
C LEU A 295 3.78 -15.30 0.57
N VAL A 296 2.59 -14.72 0.75
CA VAL A 296 1.83 -14.06 -0.34
C VAL A 296 2.56 -12.83 -0.86
N GLU A 297 3.08 -11.97 0.03
CA GLU A 297 3.80 -10.75 -0.36
C GLU A 297 5.09 -11.05 -1.15
N ARG A 298 5.90 -12.01 -0.68
CA ARG A 298 7.12 -12.42 -1.40
C ARG A 298 6.79 -13.03 -2.76
N GLY A 299 5.80 -13.92 -2.83
CA GLY A 299 5.35 -14.53 -4.08
C GLY A 299 4.87 -13.48 -5.09
N ARG A 300 4.16 -12.45 -4.60
CA ARG A 300 3.75 -11.29 -5.39
C ARG A 300 4.96 -10.51 -5.91
N SER A 301 5.85 -10.03 -5.05
CA SER A 301 7.03 -9.24 -5.47
C SER A 301 7.92 -9.98 -6.48
N ASP A 302 8.11 -11.28 -6.30
CA ASP A 302 8.83 -12.11 -7.28
C ASP A 302 8.15 -12.15 -8.65
N PHE A 303 6.83 -12.21 -8.67
CA PHE A 303 6.06 -12.19 -9.91
C PHE A 303 6.19 -10.84 -10.63
N PHE A 304 6.10 -9.70 -9.92
CA PHE A 304 6.34 -8.37 -10.51
C PHE A 304 7.74 -8.29 -11.12
N ARG A 305 8.77 -8.74 -10.38
CA ARG A 305 10.15 -8.78 -10.88
C ARG A 305 10.30 -9.67 -12.12
N PHE A 306 9.70 -10.86 -12.09
CA PHE A 306 9.75 -11.80 -13.22
C PHE A 306 9.06 -11.22 -14.46
N ALA A 307 7.91 -10.58 -14.29
CA ALA A 307 7.13 -9.99 -15.37
C ALA A 307 7.71 -8.65 -15.87
N GLY A 308 8.71 -8.09 -15.18
CA GLY A 308 9.27 -6.77 -15.50
C GLY A 308 8.29 -5.62 -15.22
N LEU A 309 7.38 -5.82 -14.27
CA LEU A 309 6.33 -4.87 -13.89
C LEU A 309 6.75 -4.05 -12.67
N GLU A 310 6.24 -2.83 -12.56
CA GLU A 310 6.49 -1.96 -11.43
C GLU A 310 5.69 -2.43 -10.20
N GLU A 311 6.36 -2.55 -9.05
CA GLU A 311 5.67 -2.93 -7.82
C GLU A 311 4.66 -1.86 -7.41
N ILE A 312 3.43 -2.31 -7.18
CA ILE A 312 2.34 -1.42 -6.75
C ILE A 312 2.47 -1.18 -5.26
N GLN A 313 2.42 0.10 -4.89
CA GLN A 313 2.48 0.57 -3.53
C GLN A 313 1.14 0.37 -2.81
N GLY A 314 1.20 -0.02 -1.53
CA GLY A 314 0.03 -0.19 -0.66
C GLY A 314 -0.27 -1.65 -0.30
N ASP A 315 -1.18 -1.82 0.65
CA ASP A 315 -1.54 -3.14 1.18
C ASP A 315 -2.34 -3.94 0.15
N TYR A 316 -1.86 -5.16 -0.16
CA TYR A 316 -2.58 -6.13 -0.99
C TYR A 316 -3.67 -6.86 -0.19
N MET A 317 -3.37 -7.21 1.06
CA MET A 317 -4.30 -7.90 1.98
C MET A 317 -4.23 -7.29 3.38
N ARG A 318 -5.34 -7.36 4.11
CA ARG A 318 -5.45 -6.87 5.50
C ARG A 318 -6.46 -7.69 6.29
N LEU A 319 -6.28 -7.73 7.62
CA LEU A 319 -7.28 -8.30 8.53
C LEU A 319 -8.28 -7.24 8.99
N PHE A 320 -9.57 -7.59 8.97
CA PHE A 320 -10.64 -6.87 9.65
C PHE A 320 -11.34 -7.83 10.58
N VAL A 321 -11.27 -7.56 11.89
CA VAL A 321 -11.86 -8.44 12.94
C VAL A 321 -11.41 -9.90 12.77
N GLY A 322 -10.11 -10.10 12.51
CA GLY A 322 -9.49 -11.41 12.29
C GLY A 322 -9.81 -12.07 10.94
N ARG A 323 -10.63 -11.46 10.07
CA ARG A 323 -10.97 -11.99 8.75
C ARG A 323 -10.08 -11.38 7.67
N PRO A 324 -9.51 -12.17 6.74
CA PRO A 324 -8.72 -11.63 5.62
C PRO A 324 -9.57 -10.96 4.56
N TYR A 325 -9.18 -9.76 4.16
CA TYR A 325 -9.72 -9.04 3.01
C TYR A 325 -8.56 -8.69 2.06
N PHE A 326 -8.85 -8.59 0.77
CA PHE A 326 -7.90 -8.09 -0.22
C PHE A 326 -8.38 -6.77 -0.81
N ASN A 327 -7.43 -6.02 -1.35
CA ASN A 327 -7.62 -4.72 -1.98
C ASN A 327 -7.85 -4.88 -3.49
N PRO A 328 -9.07 -4.67 -4.02
CA PRO A 328 -9.35 -4.74 -5.46
C PRO A 328 -8.57 -3.72 -6.28
N ASP A 329 -8.32 -2.54 -5.73
CA ASP A 329 -7.62 -1.46 -6.45
C ASP A 329 -6.15 -1.81 -6.70
N TYR A 330 -5.56 -2.64 -5.83
CA TYR A 330 -4.24 -3.19 -6.03
C TYR A 330 -4.21 -4.04 -7.32
N PHE A 331 -5.19 -4.92 -7.49
CA PHE A 331 -5.24 -5.78 -8.68
C PHE A 331 -5.59 -5.00 -9.95
N ARG A 332 -6.48 -4.01 -9.86
CA ARG A 332 -6.77 -3.10 -10.98
C ARG A 332 -5.52 -2.34 -11.42
N ALA A 333 -4.72 -1.85 -10.48
CA ALA A 333 -3.44 -1.21 -10.79
C ALA A 333 -2.45 -2.18 -11.46
N PHE A 334 -2.50 -3.47 -11.13
CA PHE A 334 -1.71 -4.51 -11.79
C PHE A 334 -2.15 -4.72 -13.24
N LEU A 335 -3.45 -4.89 -13.49
CA LEU A 335 -3.97 -5.08 -14.85
C LEU A 335 -3.67 -3.89 -15.77
N ARG A 336 -3.65 -2.65 -15.24
CA ARG A 336 -3.29 -1.45 -16.01
C ARG A 336 -1.87 -1.48 -16.59
N GLN A 337 -0.97 -2.27 -16.00
CA GLN A 337 0.38 -2.44 -16.53
C GLN A 337 0.44 -3.45 -17.68
N ILE A 338 -0.64 -4.21 -17.93
CA ILE A 338 -0.71 -5.22 -19.00
C ILE A 338 -1.42 -4.62 -20.23
N PRO A 339 -0.72 -4.41 -21.36
CA PRO A 339 -1.33 -3.87 -22.56
C PRO A 339 -2.45 -4.76 -23.11
N GLY A 340 -3.63 -4.18 -23.34
CA GLY A 340 -4.79 -4.88 -23.92
C GLY A 340 -5.62 -5.73 -22.95
N ALA A 341 -5.31 -5.71 -21.65
CA ALA A 341 -6.17 -6.34 -20.64
C ALA A 341 -7.50 -5.56 -20.50
N PRO A 342 -8.68 -6.21 -20.58
CA PRO A 342 -9.96 -5.55 -20.36
C PRO A 342 -10.17 -5.17 -18.89
N ASP A 343 -10.80 -4.02 -18.66
CA ASP A 343 -10.88 -3.38 -17.33
C ASP A 343 -11.77 -4.11 -16.34
N ASN A 344 -12.77 -4.82 -16.85
CA ASN A 344 -13.73 -5.56 -16.04
C ASN A 344 -13.34 -7.02 -15.80
N VAL A 345 -12.18 -7.49 -16.29
CA VAL A 345 -11.82 -8.91 -16.13
C VAL A 345 -11.73 -9.27 -14.66
N PHE A 346 -11.10 -8.43 -13.84
CA PHE A 346 -11.04 -8.68 -12.41
C PHE A 346 -12.41 -8.58 -11.76
N ASP A 347 -13.15 -7.52 -12.04
CA ASP A 347 -14.44 -7.30 -11.41
C ASP A 347 -15.45 -8.40 -11.80
N ALA A 348 -15.38 -8.93 -13.02
CA ALA A 348 -16.16 -10.09 -13.47
C ALA A 348 -15.70 -11.39 -12.82
N LEU A 349 -14.39 -11.58 -12.60
CA LEU A 349 -13.85 -12.77 -11.93
C LEU A 349 -14.17 -12.79 -10.41
N ILE A 350 -14.31 -11.63 -9.78
CA ILE A 350 -14.45 -11.51 -8.33
C ILE A 350 -15.90 -11.23 -7.89
N PHE A 351 -16.61 -10.35 -8.60
CA PHE A 351 -17.94 -9.87 -8.18
C PHE A 351 -19.08 -10.46 -9.00
N ALA A 352 -18.77 -11.29 -10.00
CA ALA A 352 -19.67 -12.03 -10.89
C ALA A 352 -20.72 -11.22 -11.68
N GLU A 353 -21.23 -10.07 -11.21
CA GLU A 353 -22.25 -9.28 -11.94
C GLU A 353 -22.50 -7.84 -11.45
N SER A 354 -21.72 -7.26 -10.53
CA SER A 354 -22.00 -5.88 -10.05
C SER A 354 -20.76 -5.14 -9.57
N ALA A 355 -20.10 -4.42 -10.47
CA ALA A 355 -19.17 -3.35 -10.09
C ALA A 355 -19.60 -2.04 -10.77
N PRO A 356 -19.56 -0.89 -10.07
CA PRO A 356 -19.90 0.40 -10.66
C PRO A 356 -19.02 0.68 -11.89
N SER A 357 -19.64 1.18 -12.95
CA SER A 357 -18.99 1.48 -14.22
C SER A 357 -17.90 2.53 -14.03
N ILE A 358 -16.64 2.09 -14.03
CA ILE A 358 -15.48 2.98 -14.18
C ILE A 358 -15.18 3.01 -15.67
N ASP A 359 -15.37 4.18 -16.28
CA ASP A 359 -15.10 4.41 -17.70
C ASP A 359 -13.60 4.22 -17.98
N PHE A 360 -13.23 3.37 -18.95
CA PHE A 360 -11.84 3.24 -19.37
C PHE A 360 -11.70 2.96 -20.87
N ARG A 361 -10.62 3.52 -21.42
CA ARG A 361 -10.25 3.44 -22.83
C ARG A 361 -9.07 2.48 -23.01
N PRO A 362 -9.23 1.35 -23.72
CA PRO A 362 -8.13 0.41 -23.94
C PRO A 362 -6.95 1.11 -24.63
N ARG A 363 -5.71 0.76 -24.22
CA ARG A 363 -4.50 1.13 -24.97
C ARG A 363 -4.36 0.25 -26.20
N GLU A 364 -4.09 0.87 -27.35
CA GLU A 364 -3.94 0.17 -28.63
C GLU A 364 -2.79 -0.85 -28.60
N PHE A 365 -3.05 -2.00 -29.21
CA PHE A 365 -2.09 -3.08 -29.42
C PHE A 365 -1.00 -2.61 -30.40
N ASN A 366 0.27 -2.60 -29.99
CA ASN A 366 1.38 -2.26 -30.89
C ASN A 366 2.32 -3.46 -31.12
N GLY A 367 3.22 -3.37 -32.11
CA GLY A 367 4.12 -4.46 -32.52
C GLY A 367 5.09 -4.94 -31.43
N THR A 368 5.27 -4.17 -30.36
CA THR A 368 6.10 -4.54 -29.19
C THR A 368 5.39 -5.56 -28.30
N SER A 369 4.06 -5.50 -28.21
CA SER A 369 3.22 -6.47 -27.48
C SER A 369 3.32 -7.89 -28.04
N LEU A 370 3.48 -8.03 -29.37
CA LEU A 370 3.67 -9.33 -30.06
C LEU A 370 5.01 -10.00 -29.71
N ARG A 371 6.07 -9.22 -29.47
CA ARG A 371 7.39 -9.75 -29.07
C ARG A 371 7.40 -10.22 -27.63
N LEU A 372 6.79 -9.47 -26.72
CA LEU A 372 6.60 -9.88 -25.32
C LEU A 372 5.75 -11.15 -25.20
N LEU A 373 4.72 -11.25 -26.05
CA LEU A 373 3.89 -12.44 -26.19
C LEU A 373 4.70 -13.67 -26.66
N ALA A 374 5.53 -13.54 -27.69
CA ALA A 374 6.37 -14.63 -28.15
C ALA A 374 7.39 -15.08 -27.07
N LEU A 375 7.95 -14.13 -26.32
CA LEU A 375 8.85 -14.42 -25.20
C LEU A 375 8.12 -15.15 -24.06
N PHE A 376 6.88 -14.76 -23.76
CA PHE A 376 6.03 -15.42 -22.77
C PHE A 376 5.72 -16.88 -23.16
N VAL A 377 5.40 -17.13 -24.43
CA VAL A 377 5.19 -18.50 -24.94
C VAL A 377 6.47 -19.35 -24.88
N ALA A 378 7.62 -18.77 -25.21
CA ALA A 378 8.91 -19.45 -25.08
C ALA A 378 9.25 -19.79 -23.63
N ALA A 379 9.01 -18.85 -22.70
CA ALA A 379 9.16 -19.06 -21.26
C ALA A 379 8.25 -20.18 -20.74
N ARG A 380 7.01 -20.29 -21.26
CA ARG A 380 6.05 -21.36 -20.93
C ARG A 380 6.55 -22.76 -21.29
N VAL A 381 7.19 -22.91 -22.46
CA VAL A 381 7.72 -24.21 -22.90
C VAL A 381 8.90 -24.64 -22.03
N LEU A 382 9.82 -23.71 -21.74
CA LEU A 382 10.98 -23.96 -20.88
C LEU A 382 10.61 -24.19 -19.40
N ALA A 383 9.49 -23.62 -18.94
CA ALA A 383 9.00 -23.79 -17.57
C ALA A 383 8.45 -25.20 -17.30
N ARG A 384 7.90 -25.89 -18.32
CA ARG A 384 7.24 -27.20 -18.13
C ARG A 384 8.20 -28.30 -17.68
N GLU A 385 9.35 -28.45 -18.34
CA GLU A 385 10.33 -29.49 -17.99
C GLU A 385 10.98 -29.24 -16.62
N ARG A 386 11.20 -27.96 -16.29
CA ARG A 386 11.74 -27.55 -14.99
C ARG A 386 10.73 -27.75 -13.84
N PHE A 387 9.43 -27.76 -14.15
CA PHE A 387 8.38 -27.97 -13.17
C PHE A 387 8.26 -29.43 -12.72
N GLU A 388 8.35 -30.40 -13.65
CA GLU A 388 8.34 -31.83 -13.32
C GLU A 388 9.51 -32.24 -12.41
N LEU A 389 10.71 -31.74 -12.71
CA LEU A 389 11.89 -31.95 -11.85
C LEU A 389 11.69 -31.33 -10.47
N PHE A 390 11.07 -30.15 -10.41
CA PHE A 390 10.73 -29.52 -9.14
C PHE A 390 9.73 -30.36 -8.35
N LEU A 391 8.66 -30.88 -8.95
CA LEU A 391 7.66 -31.69 -8.25
C LEU A 391 8.31 -32.91 -7.59
N ARG A 392 9.16 -33.63 -8.33
CA ARG A 392 9.90 -34.79 -7.78
C ARG A 392 10.78 -34.40 -6.59
N TRP A 393 11.49 -33.28 -6.69
CA TRP A 393 12.31 -32.76 -5.60
C TRP A 393 11.45 -32.35 -4.40
N PHE A 394 10.34 -31.65 -4.65
CA PHE A 394 9.43 -31.12 -3.64
C PHE A 394 8.78 -32.26 -2.87
N ASP A 395 8.28 -33.29 -3.56
CA ASP A 395 7.69 -34.47 -2.93
C ASP A 395 8.71 -35.21 -2.06
N ALA A 396 9.96 -35.35 -2.53
CA ALA A 396 11.02 -35.95 -1.74
C ALA A 396 11.37 -35.11 -0.49
N ALA A 397 11.44 -33.79 -0.63
CA ALA A 397 11.70 -32.87 0.49
C ALA A 397 10.56 -32.89 1.52
N LEU A 398 9.31 -32.82 1.05
CA LEU A 398 8.11 -32.89 1.88
C LEU A 398 8.00 -34.24 2.60
N GLY A 399 8.34 -35.34 1.92
CA GLY A 399 8.39 -36.68 2.51
C GLY A 399 9.35 -36.76 3.68
N ARG A 400 10.55 -36.15 3.58
CA ARG A 400 11.53 -36.10 4.69
C ARG A 400 10.99 -35.34 5.89
N LEU A 401 10.26 -34.24 5.67
CA LEU A 401 9.65 -33.46 6.75
C LEU A 401 8.53 -34.24 7.44
N ARG A 402 7.65 -34.92 6.66
CA ARG A 402 6.54 -35.72 7.19
C ARG A 402 6.99 -36.90 8.05
N LEU A 403 8.15 -37.47 7.76
CA LEU A 403 8.69 -38.62 8.49
C LEU A 403 9.36 -38.22 9.82
N ARG A 404 9.51 -36.91 10.14
CA ARG A 404 10.09 -36.48 11.42
C ARG A 404 9.07 -36.58 12.56
N PRO A 405 9.38 -37.30 13.65
CA PRO A 405 8.52 -37.35 14.83
C PRO A 405 8.57 -36.04 15.61
N LEU A 406 7.58 -35.16 15.35
CA LEU A 406 7.50 -33.82 15.95
C LEU A 406 7.49 -33.83 17.49
N THR A 407 6.88 -34.85 18.09
CA THR A 407 6.75 -35.00 19.55
C THR A 407 8.07 -35.33 20.26
N SER A 408 9.13 -35.63 19.51
CA SER A 408 10.45 -35.96 20.05
C SER A 408 11.49 -34.85 19.91
N LEU A 409 11.11 -33.71 19.32
CA LEU A 409 12.00 -32.59 19.05
C LEU A 409 11.98 -31.55 20.17
N TYR A 410 13.13 -30.94 20.44
CA TYR A 410 13.24 -29.77 21.32
C TYR A 410 12.78 -28.48 20.60
N ASP A 411 12.48 -27.44 21.37
CA ASP A 411 11.98 -26.15 20.84
C ASP A 411 12.88 -25.54 19.75
N ALA A 412 14.20 -25.63 19.90
CA ALA A 412 15.16 -25.13 18.91
C ALA A 412 15.08 -25.91 17.58
N GLU A 413 14.88 -27.23 17.65
CA GLU A 413 14.75 -28.10 16.48
C GLU A 413 13.39 -27.91 15.80
N LEU A 414 12.33 -27.67 16.58
CA LEU A 414 11.01 -27.30 16.07
C LEU A 414 11.05 -25.96 15.34
N LEU A 415 11.79 -24.98 15.86
CA LEU A 415 11.97 -23.69 15.22
C LEU A 415 12.74 -23.83 13.89
N GLU A 416 13.81 -24.62 13.87
CA GLU A 416 14.55 -24.90 12.63
C GLU A 416 13.68 -25.62 11.59
N LEU A 417 12.90 -26.61 12.04
CA LEU A 417 11.97 -27.34 11.18
C LEU A 417 10.89 -26.42 10.59
N ARG A 418 10.38 -25.47 11.39
CA ARG A 418 9.46 -24.43 10.92
C ARG A 418 10.09 -23.59 9.81
N VAL A 419 11.33 -23.16 9.97
CA VAL A 419 12.04 -22.39 8.92
C VAL A 419 12.16 -23.21 7.65
N GLN A 420 12.63 -24.46 7.74
CA GLN A 420 12.76 -25.38 6.59
C GLN A 420 11.42 -25.61 5.88
N ALA A 421 10.34 -25.81 6.65
CA ALA A 421 9.00 -26.00 6.10
C ALA A 421 8.47 -24.74 5.40
N THR A 422 8.76 -23.55 5.96
CA THR A 422 8.36 -22.27 5.38
C THR A 422 9.08 -22.01 4.06
N GLU A 423 10.39 -22.25 4.00
CA GLU A 423 11.18 -22.12 2.76
C GLU A 423 10.70 -23.09 1.67
N LEU A 424 10.38 -24.32 2.03
CA LEU A 424 9.83 -25.31 1.11
C LEU A 424 8.46 -24.84 0.56
N LEU A 425 7.59 -24.32 1.44
CA LEU A 425 6.29 -23.79 1.07
C LEU A 425 6.40 -22.58 0.15
N GLU A 426 7.33 -21.65 0.43
CA GLU A 426 7.61 -20.50 -0.44
C GLU A 426 8.05 -20.94 -1.84
N SER A 427 8.92 -21.94 -1.92
CA SER A 427 9.40 -22.51 -3.17
C SER A 427 8.25 -23.06 -4.02
N ALA A 428 7.27 -23.71 -3.39
CA ALA A 428 6.06 -24.17 -4.07
C ALA A 428 5.14 -23.00 -4.48
N LEU A 429 4.90 -22.04 -3.59
CA LEU A 429 4.01 -20.91 -3.87
C LEU A 429 4.51 -20.08 -5.05
N ARG A 430 5.82 -19.76 -5.11
CA ARG A 430 6.41 -19.00 -6.23
C ARG A 430 6.10 -19.65 -7.58
N ARG A 431 6.18 -20.99 -7.64
CA ARG A 431 5.88 -21.74 -8.86
C ARG A 431 4.37 -21.84 -9.13
N HIS A 432 3.56 -21.93 -8.08
CA HIS A 432 2.10 -21.88 -8.21
C HIS A 432 1.63 -20.54 -8.77
N VAL A 433 2.08 -19.42 -8.21
CA VAL A 433 1.77 -18.06 -8.69
C VAL A 433 2.19 -17.89 -10.14
N LEU A 434 3.41 -18.32 -10.48
CA LEU A 434 3.90 -18.29 -11.86
C LEU A 434 3.01 -19.14 -12.79
N GLY A 435 2.65 -20.35 -12.38
CA GLY A 435 1.76 -21.23 -13.15
C GLY A 435 0.38 -20.62 -13.38
N THR A 436 -0.23 -20.05 -12.34
CA THR A 436 -1.53 -19.37 -12.40
C THR A 436 -1.46 -18.14 -13.30
N ALA A 437 -0.39 -17.34 -13.22
CA ALA A 437 -0.19 -16.19 -14.10
C ALA A 437 -0.01 -16.61 -15.56
N ILE A 438 0.75 -17.68 -15.82
CA ILE A 438 0.91 -18.23 -17.18
C ILE A 438 -0.43 -18.71 -17.74
N ALA A 439 -1.22 -19.40 -16.91
CA ALA A 439 -2.56 -19.87 -17.29
C ALA A 439 -3.49 -18.68 -17.58
N GLY A 440 -3.58 -17.71 -16.67
CA GLY A 440 -4.40 -16.50 -16.83
C GLY A 440 -4.05 -15.69 -18.07
N GLY A 441 -2.75 -15.46 -18.30
CA GLY A 441 -2.27 -14.80 -19.53
C GLY A 441 -2.64 -15.59 -20.79
N SER A 442 -2.54 -16.92 -20.75
CA SER A 442 -2.94 -17.77 -21.87
C SER A 442 -4.45 -17.69 -22.16
N TYR A 443 -5.28 -17.61 -21.13
CA TYR A 443 -6.73 -17.39 -21.26
C TYR A 443 -7.06 -16.03 -21.88
N LEU A 444 -6.40 -14.97 -21.39
CA LEU A 444 -6.56 -13.62 -21.94
C LEU A 444 -6.20 -13.56 -23.42
N LEU A 445 -5.08 -14.19 -23.81
CA LEU A 445 -4.63 -14.23 -25.19
C LEU A 445 -5.58 -15.00 -26.10
N LEU A 446 -6.13 -16.11 -25.61
CA LEU A 446 -7.15 -16.86 -26.33
C LEU A 446 -8.41 -16.02 -26.50
N ASP A 447 -8.86 -15.30 -25.47
CA ASP A 447 -10.01 -14.41 -25.55
C ASP A 447 -9.79 -13.27 -26.56
N LEU A 448 -8.62 -12.62 -26.52
CA LEU A 448 -8.22 -11.58 -27.48
C LEU A 448 -8.17 -12.11 -28.93
N PHE A 449 -7.59 -13.30 -29.14
CA PHE A 449 -7.55 -13.94 -30.45
C PHE A 449 -8.96 -14.23 -30.97
N LEU A 450 -9.84 -14.81 -30.14
CA LEU A 450 -11.22 -15.13 -30.52
C LEU A 450 -12.03 -13.87 -30.86
N ARG A 451 -11.83 -12.77 -30.12
CA ARG A 451 -12.45 -11.47 -30.43
C ARG A 451 -11.96 -10.89 -31.76
N HIS A 452 -10.67 -11.06 -32.08
CA HIS A 452 -10.09 -10.53 -33.31
C HIS A 452 -10.39 -11.39 -34.54
N ALA A 453 -10.45 -12.72 -34.38
CA ALA A 453 -10.69 -13.68 -35.46
C ALA A 453 -12.20 -13.88 -35.77
N GLY A 454 -13.08 -13.23 -35.02
CA GLY A 454 -14.49 -13.61 -34.89
C GLY A 454 -15.53 -12.61 -35.39
N SER A 455 -16.71 -13.12 -35.80
CA SER A 455 -17.95 -12.34 -36.01
C SER A 455 -18.55 -11.88 -34.66
N PRO A 456 -19.43 -10.85 -34.61
CA PRO A 456 -20.09 -10.40 -33.37
C PRO A 456 -20.69 -11.51 -32.49
N GLU A 457 -21.10 -12.64 -33.08
CA GLU A 457 -21.64 -13.82 -32.38
C GLU A 457 -20.57 -14.62 -31.60
N THR A 458 -19.29 -14.52 -31.99
CA THR A 458 -18.16 -15.19 -31.33
C THR A 458 -17.53 -14.37 -30.20
N ALA A 459 -17.94 -13.11 -30.04
CA ALA A 459 -17.58 -12.25 -28.91
C ALA A 459 -18.42 -12.54 -27.64
N THR A 460 -19.04 -13.72 -27.55
CA THR A 460 -19.82 -14.14 -26.39
C THR A 460 -18.89 -14.32 -25.17
N PRO A 461 -19.14 -13.65 -24.03
CA PRO A 461 -18.38 -13.86 -22.80
C PRO A 461 -18.23 -15.35 -22.44
N GLY A 462 -17.04 -15.73 -22.00
CA GLY A 462 -16.74 -17.10 -21.55
C GLY A 462 -16.53 -18.14 -22.65
N LEU A 463 -16.45 -17.75 -23.94
CA LEU A 463 -16.17 -18.69 -25.03
C LEU A 463 -14.81 -19.40 -24.86
N ALA A 464 -13.76 -18.65 -24.49
CA ALA A 464 -12.44 -19.23 -24.21
C ALA A 464 -12.52 -20.29 -23.09
N ALA A 465 -13.25 -20.02 -22.01
CA ALA A 465 -13.47 -20.98 -20.93
C ALA A 465 -14.18 -22.25 -21.44
N ARG A 466 -15.26 -22.11 -22.21
CA ARG A 466 -16.01 -23.24 -22.82
C ARG A 466 -15.17 -24.08 -23.77
N LEU A 467 -14.28 -23.46 -24.55
CA LEU A 467 -13.39 -24.20 -25.46
C LEU A 467 -12.34 -25.01 -24.68
N THR A 468 -11.84 -24.46 -23.58
CA THR A 468 -10.83 -25.14 -22.76
C THR A 468 -11.40 -26.16 -21.78
N SER A 469 -12.70 -26.08 -21.44
CA SER A 469 -13.33 -27.04 -20.54
C SER A 469 -13.42 -28.45 -21.14
N GLY A 470 -13.40 -28.57 -22.47
CA GLY A 470 -13.35 -29.87 -23.17
C GLY A 470 -11.94 -30.40 -23.48
N ALA A 471 -10.88 -29.67 -23.10
CA ALA A 471 -9.51 -30.03 -23.45
C ALA A 471 -8.99 -31.24 -22.65
N SER A 472 -8.30 -32.16 -23.33
CA SER A 472 -7.68 -33.32 -22.68
C SER A 472 -6.64 -32.89 -21.64
N GLY A 473 -6.70 -33.51 -20.45
CA GLY A 473 -5.80 -33.18 -19.35
C GLY A 473 -6.30 -32.13 -18.36
N ASN A 474 -7.44 -31.47 -18.60
CA ASN A 474 -8.05 -30.53 -17.66
C ASN A 474 -8.60 -31.24 -16.42
N ALA A 475 -7.92 -31.10 -15.27
CA ALA A 475 -8.30 -31.75 -14.02
C ALA A 475 -9.67 -31.27 -13.49
N LEU A 476 -9.99 -29.98 -13.66
CA LEU A 476 -11.27 -29.40 -13.24
C LEU A 476 -12.43 -29.98 -14.04
N ALA A 477 -12.25 -30.15 -15.35
CA ALA A 477 -13.25 -30.78 -16.21
C ALA A 477 -13.52 -32.24 -15.81
N ARG A 478 -12.47 -32.99 -15.44
CA ARG A 478 -12.61 -34.36 -14.94
C ARG A 478 -13.39 -34.42 -13.63
N SER A 479 -13.07 -33.56 -12.66
CA SER A 479 -13.79 -33.52 -11.37
C SER A 479 -15.25 -33.08 -11.55
N SER A 480 -15.53 -32.10 -12.43
CA SER A 480 -16.89 -31.68 -12.73
C SER A 480 -17.70 -32.78 -13.42
N ALA A 481 -17.11 -33.51 -14.36
CA ALA A 481 -17.76 -34.66 -15.02
C ALA A 481 -18.03 -35.81 -14.04
N ALA A 482 -17.08 -36.11 -13.15
CA ALA A 482 -17.24 -37.12 -12.11
C ALA A 482 -18.33 -36.73 -11.09
N LEU A 483 -18.42 -35.45 -10.71
CA LEU A 483 -19.46 -34.93 -9.84
C LEU A 483 -20.85 -34.99 -10.49
N GLU A 484 -20.92 -34.66 -11.79
CA GLU A 484 -22.16 -34.76 -12.58
C GLU A 484 -22.65 -36.21 -12.70
N GLU A 485 -21.74 -37.17 -12.93
CA GLU A 485 -22.11 -38.59 -12.93
C GLU A 485 -22.58 -39.06 -11.55
N LEU A 486 -21.90 -38.62 -10.48
CA LEU A 486 -22.34 -38.88 -9.10
C LEU A 486 -23.75 -38.32 -8.86
N ALA A 487 -24.04 -37.10 -9.34
CA ALA A 487 -25.37 -36.48 -9.26
C ALA A 487 -26.45 -37.30 -9.96
N ARG A 488 -26.18 -37.76 -11.19
CA ARG A 488 -27.13 -38.59 -11.95
C ARG A 488 -27.40 -39.94 -11.31
N ARG A 489 -26.40 -40.56 -10.70
CA ARG A 489 -26.57 -41.81 -9.94
C ARG A 489 -27.40 -41.57 -8.68
N TRP A 490 -27.14 -40.46 -7.98
CA TRP A 490 -27.89 -40.06 -6.80
C TRP A 490 -29.38 -39.77 -7.09
N ALA A 491 -29.65 -39.11 -8.22
CA ALA A 491 -31.00 -38.83 -8.73
C ALA A 491 -31.77 -40.12 -9.04
N ARG A 492 -31.09 -41.13 -9.61
CA ARG A 492 -31.65 -42.47 -9.87
C ARG A 492 -31.85 -43.33 -8.60
N GLY A 493 -31.59 -42.79 -7.41
CA GLY A 493 -31.73 -43.50 -6.13
C GLY A 493 -30.51 -44.32 -5.70
N GLU A 494 -29.40 -44.29 -6.45
CA GLU A 494 -28.15 -44.98 -6.10
C GLU A 494 -27.31 -44.16 -5.10
N ARG A 495 -27.86 -43.91 -3.91
CA ARG A 495 -27.31 -43.00 -2.89
C ARG A 495 -26.36 -43.71 -1.92
N ARG A 496 -25.24 -44.22 -2.43
CA ARG A 496 -24.23 -44.94 -1.62
C ARG A 496 -23.20 -43.97 -1.03
N PRO A 497 -23.06 -43.85 0.30
CA PRO A 497 -22.06 -42.98 0.94
C PRO A 497 -20.63 -43.23 0.45
N GLU A 498 -20.30 -44.48 0.13
CA GLU A 498 -18.97 -44.91 -0.31
C GLU A 498 -18.59 -44.34 -1.69
N ASP A 499 -19.57 -43.98 -2.53
CA ASP A 499 -19.32 -43.35 -3.82
C ASP A 499 -18.93 -41.87 -3.66
N LEU A 500 -19.49 -41.18 -2.65
CA LEU A 500 -19.07 -39.84 -2.27
C LEU A 500 -17.66 -39.86 -1.65
N GLU A 501 -17.38 -40.80 -0.75
CA GLU A 501 -16.04 -40.96 -0.17
C GLU A 501 -14.97 -41.24 -1.22
N ARG A 502 -15.28 -42.09 -2.21
CA ARG A 502 -14.37 -42.38 -3.33
C ARG A 502 -14.12 -41.16 -4.20
N PHE A 503 -15.18 -40.40 -4.52
CA PHE A 503 -15.04 -39.14 -5.25
C PHE A 503 -14.13 -38.16 -4.50
N LEU A 504 -14.35 -37.99 -3.20
CA LEU A 504 -13.55 -37.09 -2.35
C LEU A 504 -12.10 -37.57 -2.18
N ALA A 505 -11.85 -38.89 -2.21
CA ALA A 505 -10.52 -39.47 -2.17
C ALA A 505 -9.75 -39.31 -3.49
N GLU A 506 -10.43 -39.45 -4.62
CA GLU A 506 -9.83 -39.37 -5.96
C GLU A 506 -9.60 -37.93 -6.42
N HIS A 507 -10.57 -37.03 -6.17
CA HIS A 507 -10.53 -35.64 -6.63
C HIS A 507 -10.14 -34.65 -5.54
N GLY A 508 -10.00 -35.11 -4.29
CA GLY A 508 -9.71 -34.29 -3.14
C GLY A 508 -10.94 -33.51 -2.66
N HIS A 509 -10.79 -32.89 -1.49
CA HIS A 509 -11.78 -32.01 -0.90
C HIS A 509 -11.09 -30.92 -0.09
N ARG A 510 -11.73 -29.76 0.01
CA ARG A 510 -11.30 -28.71 0.94
C ARG A 510 -11.97 -28.95 2.29
N CYS A 511 -11.23 -28.89 3.38
CA CYS A 511 -11.85 -28.82 4.70
C CYS A 511 -12.19 -27.36 5.04
N GLU A 512 -13.20 -27.15 5.89
CA GLU A 512 -13.70 -25.83 6.28
C GLU A 512 -12.60 -24.85 6.74
N LYS A 513 -11.51 -25.40 7.30
CA LYS A 513 -10.38 -24.65 7.84
C LYS A 513 -9.03 -25.12 7.30
N GLU A 514 -8.97 -25.46 6.02
CA GLU A 514 -7.77 -26.05 5.39
C GLU A 514 -6.49 -25.20 5.54
N ALA A 515 -6.64 -23.89 5.62
CA ALA A 515 -5.52 -22.96 5.73
C ALA A 515 -5.29 -22.45 7.18
N GLU A 516 -6.06 -22.90 8.18
CA GLU A 516 -5.85 -22.54 9.59
C GLU A 516 -4.97 -23.57 10.30
N LEU A 517 -3.80 -23.15 10.78
CA LEU A 517 -2.80 -24.04 11.36
C LEU A 517 -3.19 -24.61 12.73
N LEU A 518 -4.04 -23.92 13.50
CA LEU A 518 -4.53 -24.46 14.78
C LEU A 518 -5.62 -25.53 14.63
N GLU A 519 -6.19 -25.66 13.44
CA GLU A 519 -7.21 -26.67 13.13
C GLU A 519 -6.67 -27.62 12.06
N PRO A 520 -5.95 -28.68 12.45
CA PRO A 520 -5.42 -29.65 11.49
C PRO A 520 -6.56 -30.26 10.68
N ARG A 521 -6.26 -30.74 9.46
CA ARG A 521 -7.17 -31.52 8.61
C ARG A 521 -7.77 -32.70 9.40
N GLY A 522 -8.90 -32.46 10.06
CA GLY A 522 -9.70 -33.46 10.73
C GLY A 522 -10.66 -34.10 9.75
N GLU A 523 -11.09 -35.34 10.05
CA GLU A 523 -12.09 -36.11 9.31
C GLU A 523 -13.22 -35.21 8.79
N LEU A 524 -13.57 -35.39 7.50
CA LEU A 524 -14.66 -34.75 6.77
C LEU A 524 -15.82 -34.35 7.70
N ARG A 525 -15.82 -33.10 8.20
CA ARG A 525 -16.93 -32.62 9.00
C ARG A 525 -18.17 -32.48 8.12
N GLY A 526 -19.32 -32.85 8.69
CA GLY A 526 -20.60 -33.04 8.00
C GLY A 526 -21.03 -31.91 7.07
N VAL A 527 -20.61 -30.66 7.32
CA VAL A 527 -20.98 -29.49 6.51
C VAL A 527 -20.63 -29.64 5.03
N LEU A 528 -19.44 -30.14 4.68
CA LEU A 528 -19.07 -30.29 3.27
C LEU A 528 -19.84 -31.43 2.59
N VAL A 529 -20.02 -32.53 3.32
CA VAL A 529 -20.84 -33.67 2.87
C VAL A 529 -22.29 -33.22 2.67
N GLU A 530 -22.80 -32.35 3.54
CA GLU A 530 -24.13 -31.74 3.45
C GLU A 530 -24.22 -30.74 2.29
N VAL A 531 -23.22 -29.90 2.05
CA VAL A 531 -23.20 -28.97 0.90
C VAL A 531 -23.15 -29.72 -0.42
N VAL A 532 -22.30 -30.73 -0.54
CA VAL A 532 -22.24 -31.58 -1.73
C VAL A 532 -23.55 -32.34 -1.89
N ARG A 533 -24.08 -32.95 -0.81
CA ARG A 533 -25.38 -33.63 -0.84
C ARG A 533 -26.52 -32.70 -1.25
N ALA A 534 -26.61 -31.51 -0.67
CA ALA A 534 -27.61 -30.51 -1.02
C ALA A 534 -27.48 -30.05 -2.48
N HIS A 535 -26.25 -29.92 -3.00
CA HIS A 535 -26.03 -29.66 -4.42
C HIS A 535 -26.51 -30.80 -5.32
N LEU A 536 -26.24 -32.05 -4.93
CA LEU A 536 -26.69 -33.24 -5.65
C LEU A 536 -28.22 -33.38 -5.59
N GLU A 537 -28.85 -33.08 -4.46
CA GLU A 537 -30.31 -33.06 -4.27
C GLU A 537 -30.96 -31.97 -5.12
N ALA A 538 -30.47 -30.74 -5.07
CA ALA A 538 -30.99 -29.63 -5.88
C ALA A 538 -30.82 -29.87 -7.39
N ARG A 539 -29.76 -30.57 -7.81
CA ARG A 539 -29.56 -31.00 -9.20
C ARG A 539 -30.52 -32.11 -9.60
N ALA A 540 -30.76 -33.09 -8.72
CA ALA A 540 -31.72 -34.17 -8.95
C ALA A 540 -33.15 -33.62 -9.12
N GLU A 541 -33.57 -32.70 -8.25
CA GLU A 541 -34.89 -32.05 -8.35
C GLU A 541 -35.08 -31.29 -9.67
N ARG A 542 -34.03 -30.62 -10.17
CA ARG A 542 -34.08 -29.97 -11.49
C ARG A 542 -34.18 -30.96 -12.65
N ALA A 543 -33.47 -32.08 -12.57
CA ALA A 543 -33.51 -33.12 -13.60
C ALA A 543 -34.81 -33.93 -13.61
N GLU A 544 -35.57 -33.94 -12.51
CA GLU A 544 -36.93 -34.50 -12.45
C GLU A 544 -38.00 -33.51 -12.96
N ALA A 545 -37.69 -32.21 -12.97
CA ALA A 545 -38.58 -31.15 -13.43
C ALA A 545 -38.45 -30.82 -14.93
N GLU A 546 -37.32 -31.18 -15.55
CA GLU A 546 -37.06 -31.15 -17.01
C GLU A 546 -37.46 -32.47 -17.67
#